data_AF-A0A7S3F6L4-F1
#
_entry.id   AF-A0A7S3F6L4-F1
#
_cell.length_a   1.000
_cell.length_b   1.000
_cell.length_c   1.000
_cell.angle_alpha   90.00
_cell.angle_beta   90.00
_cell.angle_gamma   90.00
#
_symmetry.space_group_name_H-M   'P 1'
#
loop_
_entity.id
_entity.type
_entity.pdbx_description
1 polymer ?
#
loop_
_entity_poly.entity_id
_entity_poly.type
_entity_poly.pdbx_seq_one_letter_code
_entity_poly.pdbx_strand_id
1 'polypeptide(L)'
;ALCKYLAHHPSALPDGARIELGAGLGMCGIAVAKLDHARGANYPVVCTDGIPSLIPYIEANALANGVSLRAAHLLWGDTAATQALLRRLDRCQPGAVLGADIIYQLDAIPALVATIVQLDPKVALLAARLRDHEVRDALAEHTRLAGWCVEELQRGWGEQNWDTVILFSLEKRGPVVKEVAHNAVSQQSGPRQHLCGIDQSRTGR
;
A
#
# COMPACT_ATOMS: atom_id res chain seq x y z
N ALA A 1 11.22 -11.32 4.60
CA ALA A 1 11.57 -10.09 3.85
C ALA A 1 10.88 -8.84 4.39
N LEU A 2 9.55 -8.83 4.56
CA LEU A 2 8.80 -7.64 4.99
C LEU A 2 9.35 -6.99 6.27
N CYS A 3 9.56 -7.77 7.34
CA CYS A 3 10.12 -7.21 8.59
C CYS A 3 11.49 -6.54 8.39
N LYS A 4 12.35 -7.15 7.55
CA LYS A 4 13.68 -6.59 7.25
C LYS A 4 13.55 -5.32 6.42
N TYR A 5 12.64 -5.28 5.45
CA TYR A 5 12.34 -4.07 4.68
C TYR A 5 11.88 -2.94 5.60
N LEU A 6 10.90 -3.19 6.49
CA LEU A 6 10.37 -2.21 7.43
C LEU A 6 11.42 -1.67 8.41
N ALA A 7 12.36 -2.51 8.84
CA ALA A 7 13.46 -2.08 9.71
C ALA A 7 14.42 -1.10 9.02
N HIS A 8 14.60 -1.22 7.70
CA HIS A 8 15.43 -0.30 6.91
C HIS A 8 14.65 0.90 6.35
N HIS A 9 13.31 0.80 6.27
CA HIS A 9 12.43 1.83 5.72
C HIS A 9 11.30 2.17 6.69
N PRO A 10 11.61 2.67 7.90
CA PRO A 10 10.58 2.99 8.89
C PRO A 10 9.55 4.02 8.38
N SER A 11 9.95 4.93 7.48
CA SER A 11 9.06 5.91 6.84
C SER A 11 7.97 5.29 5.97
N ALA A 12 8.09 4.02 5.59
CA ALA A 12 7.06 3.29 4.85
C ALA A 12 5.81 2.97 5.71
N LEU A 13 5.84 3.26 7.01
CA LEU A 13 4.72 3.07 7.94
C LEU A 13 4.13 4.44 8.34
N PRO A 14 3.02 4.87 7.71
CA PRO A 14 2.30 6.06 8.11
C PRO A 14 1.77 5.98 9.55
N ASP A 15 1.38 7.10 10.14
CA ASP A 15 0.72 7.11 11.45
C ASP A 15 -0.63 6.38 11.41
N GLY A 16 -0.93 5.59 12.44
CA GLY A 16 -2.22 4.91 12.63
C GLY A 16 -2.10 3.43 12.97
N ALA A 17 -3.22 2.74 13.12
CA ALA A 17 -3.24 1.32 13.46
C ALA A 17 -2.52 0.45 12.42
N ARG A 18 -2.01 -0.71 12.86
CA ARG A 18 -1.42 -1.76 12.02
C ARG A 18 -2.35 -2.95 11.97
N ILE A 19 -2.61 -3.46 10.76
CA ILE A 19 -3.37 -4.69 10.56
C ILE A 19 -2.51 -5.66 9.78
N GLU A 20 -2.24 -6.85 10.33
CA GLU A 20 -1.58 -7.94 9.60
C GLU A 20 -2.65 -8.91 9.08
N LEU A 21 -2.64 -9.19 7.77
CA LEU A 21 -3.49 -10.19 7.12
C LEU A 21 -2.70 -11.49 6.93
N GLY A 22 -3.32 -12.63 7.25
CA GLY A 22 -2.66 -13.95 7.15
C GLY A 22 -1.42 -14.02 8.03
N ALA A 23 -1.56 -13.61 9.29
CA ALA A 23 -0.46 -13.41 10.21
C ALA A 23 0.31 -14.70 10.56
N GLY A 24 -0.31 -15.88 10.39
CA GLY A 24 0.27 -17.15 10.80
C GLY A 24 0.58 -17.15 12.30
N LEU A 25 1.86 -16.97 12.64
CA LEU A 25 2.36 -16.89 14.01
C LEU A 25 2.56 -15.45 14.53
N GLY A 26 2.20 -14.43 13.75
CA GLY A 26 2.23 -13.02 14.14
C GLY A 26 3.57 -12.31 13.95
N MET A 27 4.47 -12.86 13.13
CA MET A 27 5.84 -12.35 13.02
C MET A 27 5.92 -10.90 12.53
N CYS A 28 5.12 -10.47 11.55
CA CYS A 28 5.18 -9.08 11.08
C CYS A 28 4.53 -8.14 12.08
N GLY A 29 3.42 -8.54 12.70
CA GLY A 29 2.76 -7.80 13.78
C GLY A 29 3.69 -7.54 14.96
N ILE A 30 4.43 -8.56 15.40
CA ILE A 30 5.43 -8.43 16.47
C ILE A 30 6.54 -7.48 16.05
N ALA A 31 7.06 -7.63 14.83
CA ALA A 31 8.12 -6.76 14.33
C ALA A 31 7.69 -5.30 14.24
N VAL A 32 6.49 -5.02 13.72
CA VAL A 32 5.99 -3.65 13.60
C VAL A 32 5.68 -3.03 14.96
N ALA A 33 5.17 -3.82 15.93
CA ALA A 33 4.97 -3.34 17.29
C ALA A 33 6.30 -2.90 17.94
N LYS A 34 7.38 -3.69 17.75
CA LYS A 34 8.73 -3.33 18.22
C LYS A 34 9.27 -2.07 17.52
N LEU A 35 9.05 -1.94 16.21
CA LEU A 35 9.49 -0.78 15.44
C LEU A 35 8.73 0.49 15.80
N ASP A 36 7.41 0.42 16.00
CA ASP A 36 6.61 1.54 16.49
C ASP A 36 7.08 1.97 17.88
N HIS A 37 7.27 1.03 18.81
CA HIS A 37 7.77 1.32 20.14
C HIS A 37 9.15 1.99 20.13
N ALA A 38 10.09 1.47 19.33
CA ALA A 38 11.43 2.05 19.19
C ALA A 38 11.41 3.49 18.63
N ARG A 39 10.33 3.88 17.94
CA ARG A 39 10.11 5.24 17.41
C ARG A 39 9.33 6.14 18.37
N GLY A 40 8.99 5.65 19.57
CA GLY A 40 8.14 6.38 20.52
C GLY A 40 6.66 6.44 20.12
N ALA A 41 6.24 5.61 19.16
CA ALA A 41 4.84 5.49 18.75
C ALA A 41 4.16 4.32 19.50
N ASN A 42 2.86 4.48 19.77
CA ASN A 42 2.04 3.45 20.41
C ASN A 42 0.75 3.24 19.63
N TYR A 43 0.87 2.69 18.42
CA TYR A 43 -0.26 2.40 17.57
C TYR A 43 -0.86 1.02 17.88
N PRO A 44 -2.19 0.85 17.82
CA PRO A 44 -2.81 -0.47 17.92
C PRO A 44 -2.30 -1.39 16.81
N VAL A 45 -1.91 -2.61 17.19
CA VAL A 45 -1.55 -3.68 16.26
C VAL A 45 -2.59 -4.80 16.38
N VAL A 46 -3.19 -5.17 15.25
CA VAL A 46 -4.10 -6.31 15.17
C VAL A 46 -3.61 -7.29 14.12
N CYS A 47 -3.30 -8.51 14.55
CA CYS A 47 -2.95 -9.60 13.66
C CYS A 47 -4.20 -10.43 13.34
N THR A 48 -4.38 -10.80 12.08
CA THR A 48 -5.53 -11.56 11.65
C THR A 48 -5.14 -12.78 10.85
N ASP A 49 -5.90 -13.86 11.01
CA ASP A 49 -5.71 -15.09 10.26
C ASP A 49 -7.04 -15.78 9.96
N GLY A 50 -7.10 -16.52 8.85
CA GLY A 50 -8.26 -17.30 8.45
C GLY A 50 -8.41 -18.61 9.25
N ILE A 51 -7.35 -19.05 9.94
CA ILE A 51 -7.32 -20.28 10.75
C ILE A 51 -7.59 -19.93 12.23
N PRO A 52 -8.77 -20.24 12.79
CA PRO A 52 -9.13 -19.85 14.16
C PRO A 52 -8.19 -20.39 15.24
N SER A 53 -7.59 -21.57 15.01
CA SER A 53 -6.68 -22.18 15.98
C SER A 53 -5.34 -21.44 16.12
N LEU A 54 -4.99 -20.54 15.18
CA LEU A 54 -3.76 -19.74 15.27
C LEU A 54 -3.91 -18.52 16.18
N ILE A 55 -5.15 -18.04 16.40
CA ILE A 55 -5.41 -16.79 17.12
C ILE A 55 -4.77 -16.76 18.53
N PRO A 56 -4.90 -17.79 19.38
CA PRO A 56 -4.26 -17.79 20.70
C PRO A 56 -2.73 -17.81 20.61
N TYR A 57 -2.15 -18.44 19.59
CA TYR A 57 -0.69 -18.52 19.43
C TYR A 57 -0.10 -17.19 19.00
N ILE A 58 -0.81 -16.40 18.20
CA ILE A 58 -0.37 -15.06 17.80
C ILE A 58 -0.18 -14.16 19.04
N GLU A 59 -1.16 -14.16 19.95
CA GLU A 59 -1.08 -13.38 21.19
C GLU A 59 -0.01 -13.91 22.15
N ALA A 60 0.10 -15.24 22.30
CA ALA A 60 1.15 -15.86 23.10
C ALA A 60 2.55 -15.52 22.57
N ASN A 61 2.75 -15.53 21.25
CA ASN A 61 4.01 -15.17 20.62
C ASN A 61 4.35 -13.69 20.82
N ALA A 62 3.35 -12.81 20.78
CA ALA A 62 3.52 -11.40 21.07
C ALA A 62 3.98 -11.17 22.50
N LEU A 63 3.31 -11.80 23.47
CA LEU A 63 3.67 -11.75 24.88
C LEU A 63 5.09 -12.27 25.11
N ALA A 64 5.45 -13.41 24.51
CA ALA A 64 6.79 -13.98 24.57
C ALA A 64 7.86 -13.05 23.98
N ASN A 65 7.47 -12.14 23.09
CA ASN A 65 8.33 -11.12 22.48
C ASN A 65 8.31 -9.77 23.20
N GLY A 66 7.61 -9.66 24.33
CA GLY A 66 7.52 -8.44 25.13
C GLY A 66 6.71 -7.33 24.47
N VAL A 67 5.79 -7.66 23.56
CA VAL A 67 4.89 -6.69 22.91
C VAL A 67 3.43 -7.06 23.14
N SER A 68 2.57 -6.04 23.15
CA SER A 68 1.12 -6.21 23.23
C SER A 68 0.52 -5.96 21.86
N LEU A 69 -0.22 -6.93 21.35
CA LEU A 69 -1.08 -6.81 20.17
C LEU A 69 -2.34 -7.63 20.39
N ARG A 70 -3.35 -7.45 19.54
CA ARG A 70 -4.56 -8.26 19.54
C ARG A 70 -4.54 -9.23 18.37
N ALA A 71 -5.10 -10.42 18.54
CA ALA A 71 -5.38 -11.31 17.42
C ALA A 71 -6.88 -11.40 17.14
N ALA A 72 -7.26 -11.60 15.88
CA ALA A 72 -8.64 -11.81 15.49
C ALA A 72 -8.75 -12.77 14.31
N HIS A 73 -9.78 -13.61 14.33
CA HIS A 73 -10.14 -14.39 13.14
C HIS A 73 -10.68 -13.46 12.05
N LEU A 74 -10.17 -13.61 10.84
CA LEU A 74 -10.63 -12.89 9.64
C LEU A 74 -10.42 -13.76 8.41
N LEU A 75 -11.51 -14.17 7.78
CA LEU A 75 -11.47 -14.71 6.42
C LEU A 75 -11.53 -13.55 5.43
N TRP A 76 -10.66 -13.55 4.43
CA TRP A 76 -10.68 -12.50 3.41
C TRP A 76 -12.00 -12.51 2.63
N GLY A 77 -12.51 -11.32 2.32
CA GLY A 77 -13.81 -11.14 1.69
C GLY A 77 -14.98 -11.13 2.68
N ASP A 78 -14.77 -11.45 3.97
CA ASP A 78 -15.81 -11.32 4.99
C ASP A 78 -16.01 -9.85 5.37
N THR A 79 -17.03 -9.24 4.77
CA THR A 79 -17.39 -7.85 5.02
C THR A 79 -17.78 -7.61 6.48
N ALA A 80 -18.50 -8.54 7.12
CA ALA A 80 -19.00 -8.36 8.48
C ALA A 80 -17.86 -8.40 9.50
N ALA A 81 -16.95 -9.37 9.35
CA ALA A 81 -15.75 -9.48 10.18
C ALA A 81 -14.82 -8.27 10.00
N THR A 82 -14.63 -7.81 8.76
CA THR A 82 -13.82 -6.60 8.48
C THR A 82 -14.43 -5.36 9.12
N GLN A 83 -15.75 -5.16 9.04
CA GLN A 83 -16.42 -4.06 9.73
C GLN A 83 -16.33 -4.18 11.27
N ALA A 84 -16.39 -5.40 11.80
CA ALA A 84 -16.23 -5.63 13.24
C ALA A 84 -14.81 -5.28 13.71
N LEU A 85 -13.79 -5.60 12.92
CA LEU A 85 -12.41 -5.22 13.16
C LEU A 85 -12.25 -3.69 13.17
N LEU A 86 -12.77 -2.99 12.16
CA LEU A 86 -12.71 -1.52 12.10
C LEU A 86 -13.42 -0.85 13.28
N ARG A 87 -14.56 -1.40 13.76
CA ARG A 87 -15.22 -0.90 14.97
C ARG A 87 -14.35 -1.01 16.22
N ARG A 88 -13.48 -2.03 16.32
CA ARG A 88 -12.52 -2.19 17.43
C ARG A 88 -11.33 -1.23 17.34
N LEU A 89 -11.12 -0.61 16.19
CA LEU A 89 -10.13 0.43 15.91
C LEU A 89 -10.77 1.83 15.89
N ASP A 90 -11.94 1.99 16.52
CA ASP A 90 -12.72 3.24 16.57
C ASP A 90 -13.04 3.85 15.20
N ARG A 91 -13.12 3.00 14.16
CA ARG A 91 -13.32 3.39 12.76
C ARG A 91 -12.26 4.37 12.24
N CYS A 92 -11.10 4.44 12.90
CA CYS A 92 -9.97 5.20 12.39
C CYS A 92 -9.38 4.49 11.17
N GLN A 93 -9.00 5.27 10.16
CA GLN A 93 -8.28 4.77 9.00
C GLN A 93 -6.95 4.13 9.46
N PRO A 94 -6.69 2.84 9.18
CA PRO A 94 -5.43 2.21 9.54
C PRO A 94 -4.25 2.90 8.86
N GLY A 95 -3.13 3.02 9.57
CA GLY A 95 -1.90 3.53 9.00
C GLY A 95 -1.32 2.57 7.96
N ALA A 96 -1.35 1.27 8.26
CA ALA A 96 -0.86 0.25 7.35
C ALA A 96 -1.63 -1.07 7.46
N VAL A 97 -1.81 -1.73 6.31
CA VAL A 97 -2.07 -3.17 6.23
C VAL A 97 -0.78 -3.88 5.81
N LEU A 98 -0.46 -4.99 6.46
CA LEU A 98 0.73 -5.80 6.23
C LEU A 98 0.33 -7.21 5.81
N GLY A 99 1.07 -7.82 4.91
CA GLY A 99 0.88 -9.23 4.55
C GLY A 99 2.18 -9.86 4.07
N ALA A 100 2.56 -11.00 4.63
CA ALA A 100 3.77 -11.70 4.25
C ALA A 100 3.43 -13.13 3.82
N ASP A 101 3.88 -13.50 2.62
CA ASP A 101 3.61 -14.80 1.99
C ASP A 101 2.12 -15.14 1.92
N ILE A 102 1.28 -14.13 1.64
CA ILE A 102 -0.19 -14.27 1.48
C ILE A 102 -0.67 -14.22 0.02
N ILE A 103 0.23 -13.92 -0.91
CA ILE A 103 -0.04 -13.83 -2.35
C ILE A 103 0.53 -15.11 -3.01
N TYR A 104 -0.23 -16.20 -2.95
CA TYR A 104 0.20 -17.49 -3.50
C TYR A 104 -0.93 -18.34 -4.10
N GLN A 105 -2.19 -18.03 -3.79
CA GLN A 105 -3.37 -18.68 -4.37
C GLN A 105 -4.11 -17.67 -5.26
N LEU A 106 -4.19 -17.96 -6.55
CA LEU A 106 -4.85 -17.09 -7.53
C LEU A 106 -6.30 -16.77 -7.14
N ASP A 107 -7.05 -17.79 -6.73
CA ASP A 107 -8.47 -17.66 -6.34
C ASP A 107 -8.69 -16.81 -5.07
N ALA A 108 -7.65 -16.61 -4.25
CA ALA A 108 -7.75 -15.81 -3.03
C ALA A 108 -7.55 -14.30 -3.28
N ILE A 109 -6.96 -13.93 -4.43
CA ILE A 109 -6.61 -12.53 -4.74
C ILE A 109 -7.82 -11.59 -4.73
N PRO A 110 -8.98 -11.91 -5.35
CA PRO A 110 -10.12 -11.01 -5.32
C PRO A 110 -10.60 -10.72 -3.88
N ALA A 111 -10.64 -11.75 -3.03
CA ALA A 111 -11.07 -11.62 -1.64
C ALA A 111 -10.05 -10.84 -0.78
N LEU A 112 -8.75 -11.07 -1.01
CA LEU A 112 -7.67 -10.34 -0.37
C LEU A 112 -7.76 -8.83 -0.71
N VAL A 113 -7.86 -8.48 -1.99
CA VAL A 113 -7.96 -7.09 -2.43
C VAL A 113 -9.22 -6.44 -1.89
N ALA A 114 -10.37 -7.12 -1.95
CA ALA A 114 -11.61 -6.60 -1.36
C ALA A 114 -11.47 -6.29 0.13
N THR A 115 -10.75 -7.14 0.88
CA THR A 115 -10.47 -6.93 2.30
C THR A 115 -9.60 -5.70 2.52
N ILE A 116 -8.50 -5.55 1.75
CA ILE A 116 -7.60 -4.38 1.83
C ILE A 116 -8.36 -3.09 1.55
N VAL A 117 -9.15 -3.07 0.48
CA VAL A 117 -9.96 -1.91 0.07
C VAL A 117 -10.98 -1.54 1.14
N GLN A 118 -11.62 -2.54 1.75
CA GLN A 118 -12.59 -2.31 2.81
C GLN A 118 -11.94 -1.80 4.11
N LEU A 119 -10.72 -2.24 4.42
CA LEU A 119 -9.92 -1.70 5.52
C LEU A 119 -9.46 -0.26 5.27
N ASP A 120 -9.42 0.16 3.99
CA ASP A 120 -9.04 1.50 3.52
C ASP A 120 -7.76 2.06 4.17
N PRO A 121 -6.66 1.29 4.29
CA PRO A 121 -5.45 1.78 4.94
C PRO A 121 -4.79 2.93 4.15
N LYS A 122 -3.93 3.72 4.79
CA LYS A 122 -3.09 4.68 4.07
C LYS A 122 -2.14 4.00 3.09
N VAL A 123 -1.59 2.84 3.48
CA VAL A 123 -0.76 1.98 2.63
C VAL A 123 -1.03 0.51 2.94
N ALA A 124 -0.96 -0.37 1.94
CA ALA A 124 -0.82 -1.81 2.17
C ALA A 124 0.54 -2.30 1.65
N LEU A 125 1.32 -2.96 2.51
CA LEU A 125 2.63 -3.49 2.19
C LEU A 125 2.58 -5.02 2.18
N LEU A 126 2.73 -5.60 1.01
CA LEU A 126 2.68 -7.05 0.82
C LEU A 126 4.04 -7.57 0.39
N ALA A 127 4.51 -8.66 0.99
CA ALA A 127 5.72 -9.35 0.56
C ALA A 127 5.38 -10.78 0.17
N ALA A 128 5.85 -11.25 -0.99
CA ALA A 128 5.59 -12.61 -1.41
C ALA A 128 6.73 -13.18 -2.26
N ARG A 129 6.97 -14.49 -2.12
CA ARG A 129 7.73 -15.25 -3.12
C ARG A 129 6.84 -15.58 -4.30
N LEU A 130 7.01 -14.87 -5.40
CA LEU A 130 6.26 -15.14 -6.62
C LEU A 130 6.85 -16.35 -7.33
N ARG A 131 6.08 -17.42 -7.37
CA ARG A 131 6.36 -18.63 -8.18
C ARG A 131 5.57 -18.64 -9.49
N ASP A 132 4.59 -17.76 -9.58
CA ASP A 132 3.65 -17.66 -10.69
C ASP A 132 3.38 -16.19 -11.00
N HIS A 133 3.44 -15.86 -12.29
CA HIS A 133 3.18 -14.53 -12.82
C HIS A 133 1.68 -14.22 -12.87
N GLU A 134 0.82 -15.24 -12.98
CA GLU A 134 -0.63 -15.05 -12.99
C GLU A 134 -1.12 -14.43 -11.68
N VAL A 135 -0.57 -14.87 -10.55
CA VAL A 135 -0.91 -14.32 -9.23
C VAL A 135 -0.52 -12.85 -9.12
N ARG A 136 0.64 -12.47 -9.67
CA ARG A 136 1.08 -11.07 -9.73
C ARG A 136 0.13 -10.23 -10.57
N ASP A 137 -0.21 -10.71 -11.76
CA ASP A 137 -1.02 -9.97 -12.72
C ASP A 137 -2.46 -9.83 -12.21
N ALA A 138 -2.99 -10.86 -11.55
CA ALA A 138 -4.28 -10.81 -10.85
C ALA A 138 -4.26 -9.79 -9.70
N LEU A 139 -3.20 -9.74 -8.89
CA LEU A 139 -3.08 -8.74 -7.82
C LEU A 139 -3.13 -7.32 -8.40
N ALA A 140 -2.37 -7.07 -9.47
CA ALA A 140 -2.34 -5.77 -10.11
C ALA A 140 -3.69 -5.39 -10.72
N GLU A 141 -4.35 -6.32 -11.42
CA GLU A 141 -5.63 -6.06 -12.07
C GLU A 141 -6.74 -5.82 -11.04
N HIS A 142 -6.88 -6.67 -10.02
CA HIS A 142 -7.91 -6.48 -8.99
C HIS A 142 -7.69 -5.20 -8.18
N THR A 143 -6.44 -4.85 -7.86
CA THR A 143 -6.10 -3.59 -7.19
C THR A 143 -6.50 -2.39 -8.04
N ARG A 144 -6.17 -2.43 -9.34
CA ARG A 144 -6.52 -1.38 -10.30
C ARG A 144 -8.03 -1.21 -10.46
N LEU A 145 -8.77 -2.32 -10.59
CA LEU A 145 -10.23 -2.31 -10.69
C LEU A 145 -10.90 -1.72 -9.44
N ALA A 146 -10.26 -1.87 -8.28
CA ALA A 146 -10.72 -1.25 -7.03
C ALA A 146 -10.35 0.23 -6.87
N GLY A 147 -9.66 0.83 -7.84
CA GLY A 147 -9.24 2.25 -7.80
C GLY A 147 -7.95 2.51 -7.03
N TRP A 148 -7.16 1.47 -6.77
CA TRP A 148 -5.86 1.56 -6.10
C TRP A 148 -4.72 1.40 -7.12
N CYS A 149 -3.54 1.94 -6.81
CA CYS A 149 -2.32 1.62 -7.54
C CYS A 149 -1.57 0.49 -6.84
N VAL A 150 -0.82 -0.28 -7.62
CA VAL A 150 0.18 -1.21 -7.11
C VAL A 150 1.55 -0.77 -7.62
N GLU A 151 2.52 -0.71 -6.73
CA GLU A 151 3.93 -0.47 -7.07
C GLU A 151 4.76 -1.64 -6.58
N GLU A 152 5.69 -2.11 -7.41
CA GLU A 152 6.69 -3.08 -7.02
C GLU A 152 7.91 -2.34 -6.44
N LEU A 153 8.08 -2.39 -5.13
CA LEU A 153 9.08 -1.59 -4.41
C LEU A 153 10.50 -2.16 -4.55
N GLN A 154 10.64 -3.50 -4.52
CA GLN A 154 11.95 -4.14 -4.51
C GLN A 154 11.86 -5.62 -4.92
N ARG A 155 12.87 -6.07 -5.67
CA ARG A 155 13.19 -7.49 -5.91
C ARG A 155 14.48 -7.87 -5.14
N GLY A 156 14.53 -9.07 -4.57
CA GLY A 156 15.81 -9.72 -4.27
C GLY A 156 16.18 -9.89 -2.79
N TRP A 157 15.22 -10.06 -1.89
CA TRP A 157 15.53 -10.47 -0.51
C TRP A 157 15.80 -11.98 -0.42
N GLY A 158 16.97 -12.41 -0.91
CA GLY A 158 17.48 -13.78 -0.85
C GLY A 158 18.95 -13.85 -1.25
N GLU A 159 19.74 -14.75 -0.66
CA GLU A 159 21.16 -14.95 -1.04
C GLU A 159 21.30 -15.62 -2.43
N GLN A 160 20.20 -16.14 -3.00
CA GLN A 160 20.15 -16.80 -4.31
C GLN A 160 18.92 -16.35 -5.13
N ASN A 161 19.05 -16.33 -6.47
CA ASN A 161 18.06 -15.79 -7.40
C ASN A 161 16.65 -16.42 -7.33
N TRP A 162 16.51 -17.67 -6.84
CA TRP A 162 15.23 -18.39 -6.75
C TRP A 162 14.42 -18.06 -5.48
N ASP A 163 14.99 -17.30 -4.55
CA ASP A 163 14.35 -16.86 -3.30
C ASP A 163 13.90 -15.39 -3.36
N THR A 164 13.71 -14.86 -4.57
CA THR A 164 13.35 -13.47 -4.80
C THR A 164 11.98 -13.16 -4.19
N VAL A 165 11.98 -12.55 -3.01
CA VAL A 165 10.78 -11.94 -2.44
C VAL A 165 10.54 -10.59 -3.12
N ILE A 166 9.31 -10.40 -3.56
CA ILE A 166 8.83 -9.16 -4.15
C ILE A 166 8.00 -8.42 -3.10
N LEU A 167 8.27 -7.12 -2.97
CA LEU A 167 7.50 -6.21 -2.12
C LEU A 167 6.57 -5.36 -2.98
N PHE A 168 5.30 -5.30 -2.60
CA PHE A 168 4.28 -4.48 -3.22
C PHE A 168 3.81 -3.39 -2.24
N SER A 169 3.73 -2.15 -2.73
CA SER A 169 2.94 -1.09 -2.11
C SER A 169 1.61 -0.97 -2.83
N LEU A 170 0.51 -0.94 -2.10
CA LEU A 170 -0.80 -0.58 -2.63
C LEU A 170 -1.28 0.69 -1.95
N GLU A 171 -1.63 1.68 -2.76
CA GLU A 171 -2.09 2.98 -2.29
C GLU A 171 -3.33 3.42 -3.07
N LYS A 172 -4.21 4.16 -2.39
CA LYS A 172 -5.42 4.69 -3.02
C LYS A 172 -5.01 5.77 -4.03
N ARG A 173 -5.44 5.65 -5.28
CA ARG A 173 -5.22 6.72 -6.25
C ARG A 173 -6.05 7.92 -5.83
N GLY A 174 -5.42 9.09 -5.68
CA GLY A 174 -6.16 10.34 -5.52
C GLY A 174 -7.15 10.55 -6.69
N PRO A 175 -8.21 11.36 -6.52
CA PRO A 175 -9.12 11.65 -7.62
C PRO A 175 -8.31 12.15 -8.82
N VAL A 176 -8.44 11.47 -9.96
CA VAL A 176 -7.87 11.94 -11.21
C VAL A 176 -8.61 13.22 -11.54
N VAL A 177 -8.02 14.37 -11.24
CA VAL A 177 -8.47 15.65 -11.79
C VAL A 177 -8.30 15.50 -13.29
N LYS A 178 -9.41 15.30 -14.01
CA LYS A 178 -9.40 15.39 -15.47
C LYS A 178 -9.00 16.83 -15.77
N GLU A 179 -7.76 17.04 -16.21
CA GLU A 179 -7.38 18.28 -16.89
C GLU A 179 -8.36 18.44 -18.05
N VAL A 180 -9.29 19.39 -17.89
CA VAL A 180 -10.11 19.87 -19.00
C VAL A 180 -9.15 20.63 -19.89
N ALA A 181 -8.76 20.02 -21.01
CA ALA A 181 -8.01 20.71 -22.06
C ALA A 181 -8.86 21.88 -22.57
N HIS A 182 -8.64 23.07 -22.02
CA HIS A 182 -9.11 24.31 -22.62
C HIS A 182 -8.23 24.60 -23.84
N ASN A 183 -8.62 24.04 -24.98
CA ASN A 183 -8.22 24.57 -26.28
C ASN A 183 -8.90 25.93 -26.48
N ALA A 184 -8.24 26.99 -26.04
CA ALA A 184 -8.57 28.34 -26.46
C ALA A 184 -8.05 28.54 -27.89
N VAL A 185 -8.99 28.50 -28.84
CA VAL A 185 -8.81 28.97 -30.21
C VAL A 185 -8.62 30.49 -30.16
N SER A 186 -7.40 30.97 -30.39
CA SER A 186 -7.11 32.38 -30.59
C SER A 186 -7.26 32.72 -32.07
N GLN A 187 -8.46 33.10 -32.51
CA GLN A 187 -8.66 33.82 -33.77
C GLN A 187 -8.65 35.33 -33.53
N GLN A 188 -7.77 35.98 -34.31
CA GLN A 188 -7.89 37.32 -34.90
C GLN A 188 -8.04 38.55 -33.99
N SER A 189 -7.02 39.41 -34.07
CA SER A 189 -7.22 40.86 -34.02
C SER A 189 -6.09 41.57 -34.79
N GLY A 190 -6.42 42.19 -35.92
CA GLY A 190 -5.70 43.36 -36.41
C GLY A 190 -6.57 44.61 -36.19
N PRO A 191 -6.19 45.79 -36.71
CA PRO A 191 -4.88 46.42 -36.68
C PRO A 191 -4.97 47.83 -36.01
N ARG A 192 -3.86 48.37 -35.50
CA ARG A 192 -3.72 49.84 -35.31
C ARG A 192 -2.32 50.32 -35.66
N GLN A 193 -2.35 51.37 -36.48
CA GLN A 193 -1.25 52.18 -37.00
C GLN A 193 -0.65 53.06 -35.91
N HIS A 194 0.68 53.29 -35.91
CA HIS A 194 1.34 54.52 -36.41
C HIS A 194 2.76 54.72 -35.83
N LEU A 195 3.69 54.99 -36.76
CA LEU A 195 4.77 55.99 -36.77
C LEU A 195 5.80 56.06 -35.62
N CYS A 196 7.07 55.75 -35.95
CA CYS A 196 8.21 56.68 -36.05
C CYS A 196 9.45 55.79 -36.35
N GLY A 197 10.09 55.82 -37.52
CA GLY A 197 11.02 56.88 -37.91
C GLY A 197 12.38 56.64 -37.26
N ILE A 198 13.34 56.06 -37.99
CA ILE A 198 14.75 56.52 -38.11
C ILE A 198 15.40 55.75 -39.26
N ASP A 199 16.25 56.51 -39.94
CA ASP A 199 16.80 56.38 -41.27
C ASP A 199 18.23 55.81 -41.25
N GLN A 200 18.74 55.51 -42.45
CA GLN A 200 20.15 55.48 -42.87
C GLN A 200 20.95 54.16 -42.85
N SER A 201 21.02 53.61 -44.07
CA SER A 201 22.24 53.59 -44.89
C SER A 201 23.10 52.32 -44.93
N ARG A 202 23.43 51.98 -46.19
CA ARG A 202 24.70 51.36 -46.69
C ARG A 202 24.95 49.92 -46.24
N THR A 203 25.40 48.96 -47.04
CA THR A 203 26.05 48.83 -48.36
C THR A 203 26.05 47.32 -48.61
N GLY A 204 25.72 46.77 -49.77
CA GLY A 204 26.63 46.70 -50.92
C GLY A 204 26.99 45.24 -51.21
N ARG A 205 26.48 44.74 -52.34
CA ARG A 205 26.85 43.57 -53.17
C ARG A 205 27.08 42.21 -52.50
#